data_AF-M5FSF5-F1
#
_entry.id   AF-M5FSF5-F1
#
_cell.length_a   1.000
_cell.length_b   1.000
_cell.length_c   1.000
_cell.angle_alpha   90.00
_cell.angle_beta   90.00
_cell.angle_gamma   90.00
#
_symmetry.space_group_name_H-M   'P 1'
#
loop_
_entity.id
_entity.type
_entity.pdbx_description
1 polymer ?
#
loop_
_entity_poly.entity_id
_entity_poly.type
_entity_poly.pdbx_seq_one_letter_code
_entity_poly.pdbx_strand_id
1 'polypeptide(L)'
;NYDTWKTDVYKVYPGASQEDKTFTHTDLEELMRKLAMVLMNTQAQLGEYIHAFHHITRSFGEGEQLSEREKNCAFIQGFHIKFASQVLTKLAIEFPKHHPEIPYLMSDIQNTTSWLLH
;
A
#
# COMPACT_ATOMS: atom_id res chain seq x y z
N ASN A 1 -15.29 -26.70 -15.86
CA ASN A 1 -14.76 -25.39 -16.26
C ASN A 1 -14.44 -24.62 -14.96
N TYR A 2 -13.26 -24.01 -14.87
CA TYR A 2 -12.83 -23.28 -13.67
C TYR A 2 -13.80 -22.14 -13.33
N ASP A 3 -14.30 -21.43 -14.34
CA ASP A 3 -15.22 -20.30 -14.15
C ASP A 3 -16.57 -20.76 -13.61
N THR A 4 -17.09 -21.90 -14.08
CA THR A 4 -18.36 -22.46 -13.56
C THR A 4 -18.23 -22.91 -12.11
N TRP A 5 -17.10 -23.54 -11.74
CA TRP A 5 -16.83 -23.94 -10.36
C TRP A 5 -16.70 -22.71 -9.44
N LYS A 6 -15.99 -21.68 -9.89
CA LYS A 6 -15.78 -20.43 -9.16
C LYS A 6 -17.10 -19.70 -8.90
N THR A 7 -17.95 -19.64 -9.92
CA THR A 7 -19.30 -19.03 -9.85
C THR A 7 -20.19 -19.75 -8.84
N ASP A 8 -20.14 -21.08 -8.80
CA ASP A 8 -20.93 -21.87 -7.85
C ASP A 8 -20.42 -21.72 -6.41
N VAL A 9 -19.10 -21.61 -6.21
CA VAL A 9 -18.51 -21.31 -4.90
C VAL A 9 -18.92 -19.91 -4.40
N TYR A 10 -18.93 -18.91 -5.29
CA TYR A 10 -19.38 -17.55 -4.95
C TYR A 10 -20.87 -17.44 -4.64
N LYS A 11 -21.73 -18.28 -5.25
CA LYS A 11 -23.16 -18.35 -4.88
C LYS A 11 -23.37 -18.86 -3.45
N VAL A 12 -22.56 -19.81 -3.00
CA VAL A 12 -22.68 -20.42 -1.67
C VAL A 12 -22.03 -19.53 -0.61
N TYR A 13 -20.99 -18.77 -0.99
CA TYR A 13 -20.28 -17.83 -0.12
C TYR A 13 -20.21 -16.45 -0.77
N PRO A 14 -21.27 -15.64 -0.70
CA PRO A 14 -21.31 -14.32 -1.32
C PRO A 14 -20.30 -13.32 -0.73
N GLY A 15 -19.64 -13.64 0.40
CA GLY A 15 -18.51 -12.89 0.94
C GLY A 15 -17.15 -13.26 0.33
N ALA A 16 -17.07 -14.34 -0.44
CA ALA A 16 -15.85 -14.80 -1.10
C ALA A 16 -15.61 -14.12 -2.46
N SER A 17 -16.64 -13.47 -3.03
CA SER A 17 -16.50 -12.55 -4.17
C SER A 17 -15.92 -11.22 -3.69
N GLN A 18 -14.66 -11.21 -3.27
CA GLN A 18 -13.90 -9.97 -3.08
C GLN A 18 -13.44 -9.37 -4.42
N GLU A 19 -13.63 -10.09 -5.54
CA GLU A 19 -13.26 -9.63 -6.88
C GLU A 19 -14.08 -8.44 -7.39
N ASP A 20 -15.29 -8.21 -6.87
CA ASP A 20 -16.19 -7.15 -7.36
C ASP A 20 -16.06 -5.82 -6.60
N LYS A 21 -15.17 -5.74 -5.60
CA LYS A 21 -14.96 -4.48 -4.88
C LYS A 21 -13.98 -3.63 -5.68
N THR A 22 -14.51 -2.84 -6.61
CA THR A 22 -13.77 -1.75 -7.23
C THR A 22 -13.45 -0.71 -6.15
N PHE A 23 -12.17 -0.52 -5.84
CA PHE A 23 -11.74 0.54 -4.93
C PHE A 23 -11.59 1.83 -5.72
N THR A 24 -12.12 2.91 -5.14
CA THR A 24 -11.97 4.27 -5.66
C THR A 24 -10.77 4.96 -5.01
N HIS A 25 -10.36 6.11 -5.55
CA HIS A 25 -9.33 6.93 -4.91
C HIS A 25 -9.68 7.32 -3.45
N THR A 26 -10.97 7.54 -3.17
CA THR A 26 -11.47 7.87 -1.82
C THR A 26 -11.25 6.72 -0.84
N ASP A 27 -11.47 5.47 -1.28
CA ASP A 27 -11.26 4.29 -0.44
C ASP A 27 -9.78 4.11 -0.07
N LEU A 28 -8.88 4.44 -1.00
CA LEU A 28 -7.44 4.44 -0.76
C LEU A 28 -7.06 5.49 0.28
N GLU A 29 -7.53 6.73 0.14
CA GLU A 29 -7.26 7.80 1.11
C GLU A 29 -7.78 7.46 2.51
N GLU A 30 -9.00 6.90 2.59
CA GLU A 30 -9.58 6.52 3.88
C GLU A 30 -8.78 5.40 4.55
N LEU A 31 -8.38 4.38 3.78
CA LEU A 31 -7.51 3.32 4.28
C LEU A 31 -6.17 3.88 4.74
N MET A 32 -5.54 4.76 3.94
CA MET A 32 -4.27 5.38 4.30
C MET A 32 -4.38 6.17 5.59
N ARG A 33 -5.44 6.95 5.76
CA ARG A 33 -5.69 7.67 7.01
C ARG A 33 -5.83 6.69 8.19
N LYS A 34 -6.52 5.57 8.01
CA LYS A 34 -6.66 4.53 9.05
C LYS A 34 -5.32 3.89 9.40
N LEU A 35 -4.55 3.50 8.40
CA LEU A 35 -3.23 2.87 8.59
C LEU A 35 -2.21 3.85 9.17
N ALA A 36 -2.25 5.12 8.78
CA ALA A 36 -1.38 6.18 9.29
C ALA A 36 -1.61 6.50 10.78
N MET A 37 -2.75 6.10 11.36
CA MET A 37 -2.96 6.22 12.82
C MET A 37 -2.20 5.15 13.61
N VAL A 38 -1.80 4.05 12.99
CA VAL A 38 -1.13 2.94 13.66
C VAL A 38 0.37 3.06 13.48
N LEU A 39 1.09 3.23 14.60
CA LEU A 39 2.54 3.21 14.58
C LEU A 39 3.05 1.77 14.35
N MET A 40 3.78 1.58 13.25
CA MET A 40 4.47 0.31 12.94
C MET A 40 5.74 0.23 13.77
N ASN A 41 5.81 -0.77 14.65
CA ASN A 41 6.98 -1.02 15.51
C ASN A 41 7.62 -2.39 15.24
N THR A 42 7.01 -3.21 14.38
CA THR A 42 7.48 -4.59 14.10
C THR A 42 7.44 -4.88 12.60
N GLN A 43 8.28 -5.80 12.17
CA GLN A 43 8.31 -6.27 10.78
C GLN A 43 6.98 -6.95 10.36
N ALA A 44 6.27 -7.59 11.30
CA ALA A 44 4.95 -8.16 11.04
C ALA A 44 3.92 -7.09 10.64
N GLN A 45 3.87 -5.97 11.37
CA GLN A 45 2.98 -4.84 11.06
C GLN A 45 3.33 -4.19 9.72
N LEU A 46 4.62 -4.12 9.36
CA LEU A 46 5.05 -3.67 8.03
C LEU A 46 4.54 -4.62 6.95
N GLY A 47 4.64 -5.94 7.15
CA GLY A 47 4.12 -6.93 6.22
C GLY A 47 2.61 -6.81 6.01
N GLU A 48 1.85 -6.67 7.10
CA GLU A 48 0.39 -6.44 7.04
C GLU A 48 0.04 -5.18 6.23
N TYR A 49 0.77 -4.08 6.47
CA TYR A 49 0.60 -2.84 5.71
C TYR A 49 0.87 -3.05 4.21
N ILE A 50 2.00 -3.66 3.86
CA ILE A 50 2.41 -3.90 2.46
C ILE A 50 1.36 -4.76 1.75
N HIS A 51 0.87 -5.81 2.39
CA HIS A 51 -0.19 -6.66 1.84
C HIS A 51 -1.49 -5.89 1.62
N ALA A 52 -1.93 -5.09 2.60
CA ALA A 52 -3.16 -4.29 2.49
C ALA A 52 -3.06 -3.26 1.36
N PHE A 53 -1.92 -2.58 1.24
CA PHE A 53 -1.67 -1.60 0.18
C PHE A 53 -1.70 -2.25 -1.22
N HIS A 54 -1.01 -3.37 -1.40
CA HIS A 54 -0.99 -4.08 -2.68
C HIS A 54 -2.35 -4.65 -3.06
N HIS A 55 -3.11 -5.18 -2.10
CA HIS A 55 -4.45 -5.66 -2.33
C HIS A 55 -5.33 -4.55 -2.93
N ILE A 56 -5.35 -3.37 -2.31
CA ILE A 56 -6.23 -2.28 -2.73
C ILE A 56 -5.76 -1.64 -4.04
N THR A 57 -4.46 -1.37 -4.19
CA THR A 57 -3.92 -0.81 -5.43
C THR A 57 -4.09 -1.73 -6.65
N ARG A 58 -4.22 -3.05 -6.43
CA ARG A 58 -4.54 -4.03 -7.48
C ARG A 58 -6.03 -4.08 -7.82
N SER A 59 -6.90 -3.75 -6.87
CA SER A 59 -8.35 -3.81 -7.00
C SER A 59 -8.99 -2.51 -7.54
N PHE A 60 -8.19 -1.62 -8.13
CA PHE A 60 -8.72 -0.48 -8.89
C PHE A 60 -9.33 -0.94 -10.21
N GLY A 61 -10.50 -0.40 -10.55
CA GLY A 61 -11.22 -0.74 -11.77
C GLY A 61 -10.54 -0.23 -13.05
N GLU A 62 -10.98 -0.76 -14.19
CA GLU A 62 -10.58 -0.25 -15.51
C GLU A 62 -11.00 1.23 -15.63
N GLY A 63 -10.01 2.15 -15.70
CA GLY A 63 -10.23 3.59 -15.78
C GLY A 63 -9.79 4.40 -14.55
N GLU A 64 -9.52 3.74 -13.43
CA GLU A 64 -9.08 4.38 -12.17
C GLU A 64 -7.68 3.89 -11.74
N GLN A 65 -6.88 3.38 -12.69
CA GLN A 65 -5.54 2.88 -12.41
C GLN A 65 -4.62 4.00 -11.90
N LEU A 66 -4.08 3.80 -10.70
CA LEU A 66 -3.00 4.64 -10.17
C LEU A 66 -1.75 4.49 -11.04
N SER A 67 -1.17 5.61 -11.42
CA SER A 67 0.18 5.65 -11.97
C SER A 67 1.20 5.16 -10.93
N GLU A 68 2.36 4.69 -11.39
CA GLU A 68 3.46 4.30 -10.50
C GLU A 68 3.90 5.46 -9.59
N ARG A 69 3.84 6.71 -10.08
CA ARG A 69 4.13 7.89 -9.26
C ARG A 69 3.12 8.06 -8.13
N GLU A 70 1.83 7.90 -8.41
CA GLU A 70 0.77 8.00 -7.40
C GLU A 70 0.89 6.88 -6.38
N LYS A 71 1.17 5.65 -6.80
CA LYS A 71 1.42 4.53 -5.88
C LYS A 71 2.59 4.83 -4.95
N ASN A 72 3.72 5.29 -5.49
CA ASN A 72 4.91 5.66 -4.70
C ASN A 72 4.61 6.79 -3.70
N CYS A 73 3.90 7.84 -4.12
CA CYS A 73 3.46 8.91 -3.23
C CYS A 73 2.55 8.40 -2.11
N ALA A 74 1.56 7.59 -2.47
CA ALA A 74 0.53 7.14 -1.55
C ALA A 74 1.10 6.12 -0.53
N PHE A 75 2.09 5.33 -0.92
CA PHE A 75 2.74 4.36 -0.04
C PHE A 75 3.36 5.00 1.22
N ILE A 76 4.11 6.10 1.07
CA ILE A 76 4.69 6.76 2.25
C ILE A 76 3.62 7.51 3.08
N GLN A 77 2.54 7.97 2.45
CA GLN A 77 1.44 8.67 3.14
C GLN A 77 0.64 7.76 4.08
N GLY A 78 0.59 6.45 3.79
CA GLY A 78 -0.06 5.48 4.67
C GLY A 78 0.73 5.14 5.94
N PHE A 79 1.96 5.65 6.10
CA PHE A 79 2.74 5.43 7.31
C PHE A 79 2.36 6.42 8.41
N HIS A 80 2.48 5.99 9.66
CA HIS A 80 2.39 6.90 10.80
C HIS A 80 3.45 7.99 10.71
N ILE A 81 3.07 9.25 10.96
CA ILE A 81 3.90 10.44 10.73
C ILE A 81 5.32 10.36 11.32
N LYS A 82 5.45 9.81 12.54
CA LYS A 82 6.76 9.62 13.18
C LYS A 82 7.63 8.61 12.43
N PHE A 83 7.05 7.51 11.98
CA PHE A 83 7.75 6.46 11.26
C PHE A 83 8.10 6.92 9.84
N ALA A 84 7.16 7.58 9.16
CA ALA A 84 7.39 8.21 7.86
C ALA A 84 8.58 9.19 7.91
N SER A 85 8.65 10.03 8.94
CA SER A 85 9.75 10.99 9.12
C SER A 85 11.12 10.30 9.27
N GLN A 86 11.19 9.17 10.00
CA GLN A 86 12.44 8.41 10.16
C GLN A 86 12.88 7.80 8.84
N VAL A 87 11.94 7.18 8.12
CA VAL A 87 12.18 6.56 6.80
C VAL A 87 12.67 7.61 5.81
N LEU A 88 11.99 8.76 5.70
CA LEU A 88 12.37 9.85 4.80
C LEU A 88 13.73 10.45 5.15
N THR A 89 14.06 10.58 6.44
CA THR A 89 15.37 11.07 6.88
C THR A 89 16.49 10.11 6.44
N LYS A 90 16.27 8.81 6.61
CA LYS A 90 17.24 7.78 6.21
C LYS A 90 17.41 7.74 4.69
N LEU A 91 16.32 7.80 3.94
CA LEU A 91 16.35 7.89 2.47
C LEU A 91 17.09 9.13 1.97
N ALA A 92 16.89 10.29 2.60
CA ALA A 92 17.59 11.52 2.21
C ALA A 92 19.12 11.42 2.40
N ILE A 93 19.57 10.63 3.37
CA ILE A 93 21.00 10.34 3.59
C ILE A 93 21.54 9.40 2.51
N GLU A 94 20.76 8.39 2.12
CA GLU A 94 21.16 7.39 1.11
C GLU A 94 21.13 7.94 -0.32
N PHE A 95 20.20 8.84 -0.60
CA PHE A 95 19.99 9.44 -1.92
C PHE A 95 20.14 10.97 -1.88
N PRO A 96 21.35 11.50 -1.66
CA PRO A 96 21.56 12.94 -1.44
C PRO A 96 21.26 13.82 -2.67
N LYS A 97 21.16 13.22 -3.86
CA LYS A 97 20.83 13.92 -5.12
C LYS A 97 19.36 13.76 -5.51
N HIS A 98 18.54 13.14 -4.66
CA HIS A 98 17.13 12.92 -4.94
C HIS A 98 16.36 14.24 -4.95
N HIS A 99 15.46 14.40 -5.93
CA HIS A 99 14.68 15.63 -6.08
C HIS A 99 13.45 15.59 -5.14
N PRO A 100 13.17 16.64 -4.35
CA PRO A 100 12.07 16.64 -3.38
C PRO A 100 10.68 16.34 -3.94
N GLU A 101 10.40 16.80 -5.17
CA GLU A 101 9.10 16.60 -5.87
C GLU A 101 8.91 15.20 -6.47
N ILE A 102 9.97 14.39 -6.49
CA ILE A 102 9.92 13.02 -7.00
C ILE A 102 9.70 12.11 -5.78
N PRO A 103 8.64 11.28 -5.75
CA PRO A 103 8.48 10.32 -4.67
C PRO A 103 9.59 9.25 -4.72
N TYR A 104 10.00 8.77 -3.56
CA TYR A 104 10.88 7.62 -3.47
C TYR A 104 10.19 6.36 -4.00
N LEU A 105 10.96 5.43 -4.56
CA LEU A 105 10.43 4.17 -5.03
C LEU A 105 9.97 3.32 -3.83
N MET A 106 8.86 2.60 -4.00
CA MET A 106 8.37 1.67 -2.97
C MET A 106 9.43 0.66 -2.52
N SER A 107 10.28 0.18 -3.43
CA SER A 107 11.39 -0.73 -3.12
C SER A 107 12.39 -0.11 -2.13
N ASP A 108 12.75 1.15 -2.34
CA ASP A 108 13.72 1.85 -1.49
C ASP A 108 13.11 2.14 -0.11
N ILE A 109 11.83 2.49 -0.09
CA ILE A 109 11.06 2.66 1.14
C ILE A 109 11.00 1.32 1.91
N GLN A 110 10.68 0.21 1.25
CA GLN A 110 10.61 -1.12 1.88
C GLN A 110 11.95 -1.60 2.43
N ASN A 111 13.04 -1.36 1.70
CA ASN A 111 14.39 -1.68 2.17
C ASN A 111 14.74 -0.86 3.43
N THR A 112 14.43 0.44 3.39
CA THR A 112 14.69 1.36 4.51
C THR A 112 13.86 1.01 5.74
N THR A 113 12.57 0.72 5.57
CA THR A 113 11.69 0.34 6.70
C THR A 113 12.11 -0.98 7.32
N SER A 114 12.50 -1.97 6.50
CA SER A 114 12.99 -3.25 6.99
C SER A 114 14.27 -3.09 7.82
N TRP A 115 15.15 -2.15 7.44
CA TRP A 115 16.33 -1.82 8.24
C TRP A 115 15.98 -1.09 9.54
N LEU A 116 14.97 -0.22 9.56
CA LEU A 116 14.57 0.50 10.78
C LEU A 116 13.87 -0.39 11.82
N LEU A 117 13.20 -1.46 11.38
CA LEU A 117 12.39 -2.34 12.23
C LEU A 117 13.13 -3.62 12.70
N HIS A 118 14.47 -3.55 12.76
CA HIS A 118 15.38 -4.62 13.19
C HIS A 118 14.90 -5.46 14.39
#